data_AF-A0A968D383-F1
#
_entry.id   AF-A0A968D383-F1
#
_cell.length_a   1.000
_cell.length_b   1.000
_cell.length_c   1.000
_cell.angle_alpha   90.00
_cell.angle_beta   90.00
_cell.angle_gamma   90.00
#
_symmetry.space_group_name_H-M   'P 1'
#
loop_
_entity.id
_entity.type
_entity.pdbx_description
1 polymer ?
#
loop_
_entity_poly.entity_id
_entity_poly.type
_entity_poly.pdbx_seq_one_letter_code
_entity_poly.pdbx_strand_id
1 'polypeptide(L)'
;MWFGTEDGLNKYDGYTFTVYKHDPESPKSLSNNEVRSIYEDQSGALWVGTVDGLNKLVPNENEGLSPTSIHYKTNPNNPNSLSNNAIMSIYEDRSGVLWIGTEDGLNKLVPRKNQEAPPTFVHYKNDPDDPNSLSHNVIRSIYEDQSGVLWIGTWGGGLNRFETRLNRRDGSTFTHYKRDPDNSNSLSHNMVRSIYQDQSGVLWIGTEDGLNKCDRKKTKFTHYKNAPDNPNSLNNSVVWSIFEDRSGMLWIGTWGGGLNRFDRKQKIFTHFKHNPTNPYSLSDNVVWSIYEDRSGGLWIGTRKGGLNKFVPSENDGSSPIFIHYKNAPDDPNSLSNNNVRSIYEDHSGMLWIGTHGGGLNRFDPE
;
A
#
# COMPACT_ATOMS: atom_id res chain seq x y z
N MET A 1 8.42 -17.37 -1.84
CA MET A 1 7.95 -15.97 -1.85
C MET A 1 7.25 -15.66 -3.17
N TRP A 2 6.35 -14.69 -3.16
CA TRP A 2 5.57 -14.25 -4.32
C TRP A 2 5.71 -12.75 -4.54
N PHE A 3 5.85 -12.34 -5.79
CA PHE A 3 6.02 -10.94 -6.17
C PHE A 3 5.16 -10.61 -7.39
N GLY A 4 4.30 -9.60 -7.26
CA GLY A 4 3.57 -9.01 -8.37
C GLY A 4 4.40 -7.92 -9.04
N THR A 5 4.53 -7.96 -10.36
CA THR A 5 5.22 -6.93 -11.14
C THR A 5 4.33 -6.44 -12.29
N GLU A 6 4.80 -5.43 -13.02
CA GLU A 6 4.14 -4.96 -14.26
C GLU A 6 4.20 -6.00 -15.39
N ASP A 7 5.04 -7.01 -15.27
CA ASP A 7 5.28 -8.04 -16.29
C ASP A 7 5.20 -9.47 -15.71
N GLY A 8 4.21 -9.70 -14.85
CA GLY A 8 3.82 -11.03 -14.38
C GLY A 8 3.89 -11.22 -12.86
N LEU A 9 3.52 -12.44 -12.45
CA LEU A 9 3.64 -12.90 -11.08
C LEU A 9 4.86 -13.80 -10.95
N ASN A 10 5.70 -13.57 -9.95
CA ASN A 10 6.98 -14.24 -9.80
C ASN A 10 6.97 -15.06 -8.51
N LYS A 11 7.27 -16.35 -8.59
CA LYS A 11 7.53 -17.21 -7.44
C LYS A 11 9.02 -17.43 -7.30
N TYR A 12 9.53 -17.22 -6.10
CA TYR A 12 10.90 -17.57 -5.72
C TYR A 12 10.87 -18.66 -4.66
N ASP A 13 11.59 -19.75 -4.91
CA ASP A 13 11.70 -20.91 -4.03
C ASP A 13 12.94 -20.91 -3.12
N GLY A 14 13.79 -19.87 -3.21
CA GLY A 14 15.08 -19.81 -2.53
C GLY A 14 16.29 -19.99 -3.47
N TYR A 15 16.06 -20.48 -4.68
CA TYR A 15 17.11 -20.75 -5.67
C TYR A 15 16.79 -20.12 -7.02
N THR A 16 15.57 -20.33 -7.53
CA THR A 16 15.17 -19.92 -8.87
C THR A 16 13.85 -19.17 -8.88
N PHE A 17 13.67 -18.36 -9.91
CA PHE A 17 12.40 -17.71 -10.19
C PHE A 17 11.60 -18.51 -11.20
N THR A 18 10.31 -18.70 -10.90
CA THR A 18 9.31 -19.10 -11.88
C THR A 18 8.40 -17.90 -12.16
N VAL A 19 8.27 -17.52 -13.43
CA VAL A 19 7.46 -16.38 -13.86
C VAL A 19 6.16 -16.89 -14.47
N TYR A 20 5.04 -16.45 -13.91
CA TYR A 20 3.70 -16.69 -14.42
C TYR A 20 3.24 -15.45 -15.18
N LYS A 21 2.86 -15.65 -16.44
CA LYS A 21 2.39 -14.59 -17.33
C LYS A 21 1.01 -14.92 -17.87
N HIS A 22 0.36 -13.92 -18.44
CA HIS A 22 -0.78 -14.07 -19.30
C HIS A 22 -0.37 -14.72 -20.63
N ASP A 23 -1.12 -15.73 -21.02
CA ASP A 23 -1.05 -16.41 -22.30
C ASP A 23 -2.47 -16.48 -22.88
N PRO A 24 -2.75 -15.77 -23.99
CA PRO A 24 -4.06 -15.77 -24.64
C PRO A 24 -4.58 -17.15 -25.03
N GLU A 25 -3.68 -18.09 -25.33
CA GLU A 25 -4.03 -19.47 -25.74
C GLU A 25 -4.24 -20.39 -24.54
N SER A 26 -3.84 -19.96 -23.34
CA SER A 26 -3.98 -20.71 -22.09
C SER A 26 -4.91 -19.98 -21.13
N PRO A 27 -6.22 -20.33 -21.11
CA PRO A 27 -7.20 -19.66 -20.25
C PRO A 27 -6.97 -19.86 -18.75
N LYS A 28 -6.03 -20.74 -18.37
CA LYS A 28 -5.60 -20.97 -16.98
C LYS A 28 -4.36 -20.17 -16.58
N SER A 29 -3.71 -19.49 -17.53
CA SER A 29 -2.63 -18.52 -17.27
C SER A 29 -3.18 -17.25 -16.59
N LEU A 30 -2.35 -16.32 -16.12
CA LEU A 30 -2.85 -15.09 -15.49
C LEU A 30 -3.80 -14.31 -16.41
N SER A 31 -4.76 -13.60 -15.85
CA SER A 31 -5.65 -12.72 -16.63
C SER A 31 -4.94 -11.52 -17.26
N ASN A 32 -3.83 -11.05 -16.68
CA ASN A 32 -2.96 -10.02 -17.24
C ASN A 32 -1.57 -10.09 -16.59
N ASN A 33 -0.56 -9.51 -17.25
CA ASN A 33 0.80 -9.41 -16.72
C ASN A 33 0.95 -8.29 -15.68
N GLU A 34 0.22 -7.17 -15.81
CA GLU A 34 0.34 -6.06 -14.86
C GLU A 34 -0.38 -6.41 -13.54
N VAL A 35 0.40 -6.89 -12.57
CA VAL A 35 -0.06 -7.21 -11.21
C VAL A 35 0.02 -5.96 -10.33
N ARG A 36 -1.11 -5.58 -9.74
CA ARG A 36 -1.23 -4.39 -8.87
C ARG A 36 -1.30 -4.73 -7.38
N SER A 37 -1.80 -5.91 -7.04
CA SER A 37 -1.95 -6.36 -5.67
C SER A 37 -1.80 -7.87 -5.60
N ILE A 38 -1.13 -8.37 -4.57
CA ILE A 38 -1.13 -9.80 -4.22
C ILE A 38 -1.51 -9.94 -2.75
N TYR A 39 -2.17 -11.03 -2.41
CA TYR A 39 -2.58 -11.32 -1.03
C TYR A 39 -2.66 -12.83 -0.83
N GLU A 40 -2.04 -13.34 0.23
CA GLU A 40 -2.21 -14.71 0.68
C GLU A 40 -3.27 -14.73 1.78
N ASP A 41 -4.38 -15.44 1.55
CA ASP A 41 -5.46 -15.53 2.53
C ASP A 41 -5.13 -16.49 3.69
N GLN A 42 -5.95 -16.47 4.73
CA GLN A 42 -5.79 -17.32 5.93
C GLN A 42 -5.82 -18.82 5.63
N SER A 43 -6.32 -19.23 4.44
CA SER A 43 -6.29 -20.62 3.99
C SER A 43 -5.02 -20.99 3.22
N GLY A 44 -4.12 -20.02 3.00
CA GLY A 44 -2.89 -20.17 2.20
C GLY A 44 -3.13 -20.02 0.69
N ALA A 45 -4.32 -19.57 0.26
CA ALA A 45 -4.58 -19.36 -1.16
C ALA A 45 -4.05 -17.98 -1.58
N LEU A 46 -3.34 -17.96 -2.71
CA LEU A 46 -2.81 -16.72 -3.27
C LEU A 46 -3.81 -16.07 -4.22
N TRP A 47 -4.17 -14.83 -3.90
CA TRP A 47 -4.99 -13.95 -4.70
C TRP A 47 -4.12 -12.90 -5.39
N VAL A 48 -4.37 -12.68 -6.68
CA VAL A 48 -3.58 -11.79 -7.53
C VAL A 48 -4.52 -10.88 -8.29
N GLY A 49 -4.45 -9.60 -7.95
CA GLY A 49 -5.20 -8.53 -8.60
C GLY A 49 -4.39 -7.94 -9.74
N THR A 50 -4.94 -7.98 -10.94
CA THR A 50 -4.32 -7.40 -12.13
C THR A 50 -5.15 -6.24 -12.65
N VAL A 51 -4.68 -5.60 -13.72
CA VAL A 51 -5.47 -4.61 -14.48
C VAL A 51 -6.70 -5.19 -15.18
N ASP A 52 -6.74 -6.51 -15.38
CA ASP A 52 -7.84 -7.19 -16.08
C ASP A 52 -8.39 -8.39 -15.30
N GLY A 53 -8.59 -8.23 -14.00
CA GLY A 53 -9.36 -9.15 -13.16
C GLY A 53 -8.66 -9.60 -11.89
N LEU A 54 -9.41 -10.35 -11.09
CA LEU A 54 -8.91 -11.03 -9.91
C LEU A 54 -8.59 -12.48 -10.27
N ASN A 55 -7.44 -12.96 -9.83
CA ASN A 55 -6.99 -14.33 -10.05
C ASN A 55 -6.86 -15.02 -8.70
N LYS A 56 -7.42 -16.23 -8.57
CA LYS A 56 -7.07 -17.15 -7.49
C LYS A 56 -6.12 -18.20 -8.04
N LEU A 57 -4.91 -18.28 -7.51
CA LEU A 57 -3.99 -19.35 -7.88
C LEU A 57 -4.40 -20.65 -7.18
N VAL A 58 -4.48 -21.70 -7.96
CA VAL A 58 -4.77 -23.06 -7.53
C VAL A 58 -3.51 -23.89 -7.75
N PRO A 59 -2.91 -24.44 -6.68
CA PRO A 59 -1.81 -25.39 -6.80
C PRO A 59 -2.19 -26.53 -7.73
N ASN A 60 -1.24 -26.98 -8.56
CA ASN A 60 -1.44 -28.19 -9.33
C ASN A 60 -1.12 -29.39 -8.44
N GLU A 61 -2.03 -30.37 -8.35
CA GLU A 61 -1.85 -31.56 -7.52
C GLU A 61 -0.73 -32.49 -8.05
N ASN A 62 -0.39 -32.36 -9.33
CA ASN A 62 0.75 -33.06 -9.92
C ASN A 62 2.03 -32.26 -9.66
N GLU A 63 2.94 -32.83 -8.85
CA GLU A 63 4.27 -32.27 -8.61
C GLU A 63 4.97 -31.94 -9.94
N GLY A 64 5.43 -30.70 -10.08
CA GLY A 64 6.16 -30.22 -11.26
C GLY A 64 5.33 -29.43 -12.29
N LEU A 65 4.00 -29.39 -12.18
CA LEU A 65 3.19 -28.52 -13.04
C LEU A 65 2.99 -27.12 -12.43
N SER A 66 2.96 -26.11 -13.30
CA SER A 66 2.65 -24.73 -12.88
C SER A 66 1.26 -24.65 -12.25
N PRO A 67 1.08 -23.86 -11.18
CA PRO A 67 -0.25 -23.51 -10.67
C PRO A 67 -1.10 -22.94 -11.79
N THR A 68 -2.40 -23.22 -11.70
CA THR A 68 -3.40 -22.67 -12.61
C THR A 68 -4.11 -21.51 -11.94
N SER A 69 -4.67 -20.59 -12.72
CA SER A 69 -5.44 -19.48 -12.18
C SER A 69 -6.92 -19.61 -12.54
N ILE A 70 -7.76 -19.28 -11.58
CA ILE A 70 -9.19 -19.05 -11.78
C ILE A 70 -9.40 -17.55 -11.89
N HIS A 71 -10.01 -17.09 -12.98
CA HIS A 71 -10.27 -15.66 -13.19
C HIS A 71 -11.67 -15.28 -12.70
N TYR A 72 -11.74 -14.16 -11.99
CA TYR A 72 -12.97 -13.46 -11.68
C TYR A 72 -12.92 -12.09 -12.36
N LYS A 73 -13.79 -11.93 -13.37
CA LYS A 73 -13.96 -10.70 -14.14
C LYS A 73 -15.39 -10.18 -14.01
N THR A 74 -15.60 -8.94 -14.41
CA THR A 74 -16.93 -8.37 -14.59
C THR A 74 -17.68 -9.10 -15.70
N ASN A 75 -18.98 -9.29 -15.49
CA ASN A 75 -19.89 -9.86 -16.47
C ASN A 75 -21.20 -9.05 -16.44
N PRO A 76 -21.52 -8.29 -17.50
CA PRO A 76 -22.74 -7.49 -17.57
C PRO A 76 -24.04 -8.27 -17.37
N ASN A 77 -24.04 -9.57 -17.71
CA ASN A 77 -25.19 -10.45 -17.57
C ASN A 77 -25.27 -11.13 -16.20
N ASN A 78 -24.28 -10.91 -15.32
CA ASN A 78 -24.27 -11.45 -13.96
C ASN A 78 -23.97 -10.33 -12.95
N PRO A 79 -24.99 -9.78 -12.26
CA PRO A 79 -24.81 -8.69 -11.30
C PRO A 79 -24.01 -9.10 -10.06
N ASN A 80 -23.77 -10.40 -9.84
CA ASN A 80 -22.95 -10.92 -8.74
C ASN A 80 -21.51 -11.26 -9.18
N SER A 81 -21.10 -10.87 -10.39
CA SER A 81 -19.70 -10.91 -10.84
C SER A 81 -18.90 -9.75 -10.25
N LEU A 82 -17.61 -9.63 -10.53
CA LEU A 82 -16.79 -8.53 -10.02
C LEU A 82 -17.27 -7.17 -10.56
N SER A 83 -17.25 -6.11 -9.75
CA SER A 83 -17.75 -4.79 -10.18
C SER A 83 -16.93 -4.14 -11.29
N ASN A 84 -15.62 -4.39 -11.34
CA ASN A 84 -14.68 -3.86 -12.34
C ASN A 84 -13.40 -4.70 -12.36
N ASN A 85 -12.77 -4.85 -13.52
CA ASN A 85 -11.59 -5.70 -13.69
C ASN A 85 -10.29 -5.10 -13.13
N ALA A 86 -10.17 -3.78 -13.06
CA ALA A 86 -8.97 -3.13 -12.55
C ALA A 86 -8.91 -3.26 -11.02
N ILE A 87 -8.16 -4.25 -10.54
CA ILE A 87 -7.97 -4.49 -9.10
C ILE A 87 -6.91 -3.55 -8.55
N MET A 88 -7.27 -2.80 -7.51
CA MET A 88 -6.39 -1.82 -6.89
C MET A 88 -5.85 -2.27 -5.54
N SER A 89 -6.62 -3.08 -4.80
CA SER A 89 -6.22 -3.61 -3.50
C SER A 89 -7.01 -4.88 -3.17
N ILE A 90 -6.34 -5.81 -2.47
CA ILE A 90 -6.95 -7.02 -1.92
C ILE A 90 -6.62 -7.04 -0.43
N TYR A 91 -7.62 -7.31 0.39
CA TYR A 91 -7.46 -7.40 1.83
C TYR A 91 -8.41 -8.44 2.41
N GLU A 92 -7.93 -9.32 3.28
CA GLU A 92 -8.78 -10.19 4.08
C GLU A 92 -8.89 -9.63 5.49
N ASP A 93 -10.12 -9.45 5.98
CA ASP A 93 -10.34 -9.02 7.35
C ASP A 93 -10.14 -10.17 8.35
N ARG A 94 -10.05 -9.83 9.65
CA ARG A 94 -9.87 -10.81 10.73
C ARG A 94 -10.96 -11.86 10.83
N SER A 95 -12.11 -11.64 10.19
CA SER A 95 -13.21 -12.62 10.13
C SER A 95 -13.09 -13.59 8.95
N GLY A 96 -12.05 -13.44 8.11
CA GLY A 96 -11.81 -14.27 6.93
C GLY A 96 -12.60 -13.80 5.70
N VAL A 97 -13.10 -12.56 5.69
CA VAL A 97 -13.78 -12.00 4.53
C VAL A 97 -12.78 -11.28 3.63
N LEU A 98 -12.73 -11.70 2.37
CA LEU A 98 -11.95 -11.03 1.33
C LEU A 98 -12.69 -9.82 0.76
N TRP A 99 -12.01 -8.69 0.80
CA TRP A 99 -12.40 -7.39 0.28
C TRP A 99 -11.51 -6.99 -0.90
N ILE A 100 -12.14 -6.57 -1.99
CA ILE A 100 -11.46 -6.26 -3.24
C ILE A 100 -11.85 -4.84 -3.66
N GLY A 101 -10.89 -3.92 -3.59
CA GLY A 101 -11.03 -2.56 -4.06
C GLY A 101 -10.74 -2.48 -5.55
N THR A 102 -11.65 -1.88 -6.32
CA THR A 102 -11.51 -1.71 -7.77
C THR A 102 -11.64 -0.24 -8.17
N GLU A 103 -11.52 0.04 -9.47
CA GLU A 103 -11.84 1.37 -10.02
C GLU A 103 -13.34 1.69 -10.02
N ASP A 104 -14.22 0.69 -9.83
CA ASP A 104 -15.67 0.89 -9.74
C ASP A 104 -16.29 0.18 -8.52
N GLY A 105 -15.83 0.54 -7.32
CA GLY A 105 -16.43 0.16 -6.05
C GLY A 105 -15.63 -0.85 -5.22
N LEU A 106 -16.16 -1.13 -4.04
CA LEU A 106 -15.64 -2.16 -3.13
C LEU A 106 -16.44 -3.45 -3.31
N ASN A 107 -15.75 -4.58 -3.38
CA ASN A 107 -16.36 -5.89 -3.55
C ASN A 107 -16.10 -6.73 -2.30
N LYS A 108 -17.16 -7.31 -1.73
CA LYS A 108 -17.05 -8.40 -0.76
C LYS A 108 -17.16 -9.73 -1.49
N LEU A 109 -16.15 -10.57 -1.38
CA LEU A 109 -16.22 -11.93 -1.87
C LEU A 109 -17.05 -12.78 -0.92
N VAL A 110 -18.07 -13.44 -1.45
CA VAL A 110 -18.94 -14.35 -0.71
C VAL A 110 -18.70 -15.77 -1.25
N PRO A 111 -18.02 -16.63 -0.47
CA PRO A 111 -17.82 -18.02 -0.87
C PRO A 111 -19.16 -18.77 -0.87
N ARG A 112 -19.32 -19.73 -1.78
CA ARG A 112 -20.50 -20.60 -1.82
C ARG A 112 -20.25 -21.90 -1.05
N LYS A 113 -21.24 -22.32 -0.26
CA LYS A 113 -21.16 -23.48 0.65
C LYS A 113 -20.78 -24.80 -0.04
N ASN A 114 -21.17 -25.00 -1.30
CA ASN A 114 -21.02 -26.30 -1.96
C ASN A 114 -19.80 -26.41 -2.90
N GLN A 115 -18.90 -25.42 -2.97
CA GLN A 115 -17.67 -25.40 -3.80
C GLN A 115 -17.83 -25.66 -5.32
N GLU A 116 -18.98 -26.13 -5.81
CA GLU A 116 -19.26 -26.41 -7.24
C GLU A 116 -19.57 -25.15 -8.05
N ALA A 117 -20.01 -24.07 -7.39
CA ALA A 117 -20.34 -22.80 -8.04
C ALA A 117 -19.33 -21.73 -7.65
N PRO A 118 -18.95 -20.83 -8.58
CA PRO A 118 -18.00 -19.75 -8.30
C PRO A 118 -18.51 -18.85 -7.16
N PRO A 119 -17.60 -18.21 -6.40
CA PRO A 119 -17.97 -17.21 -5.43
C PRO A 119 -18.76 -16.08 -6.10
N THR A 120 -19.59 -15.42 -5.30
CA THR A 120 -20.33 -14.23 -5.72
C THR A 120 -19.74 -12.98 -5.07
N PHE A 121 -19.91 -11.84 -5.71
CA PHE A 121 -19.44 -10.56 -5.21
C PHE A 121 -20.62 -9.68 -4.82
N VAL A 122 -20.57 -9.14 -3.61
CA VAL A 122 -21.46 -8.07 -3.17
C VAL A 122 -20.75 -6.74 -3.40
N HIS A 123 -21.36 -5.85 -4.18
CA HIS A 123 -20.79 -4.54 -4.49
C HIS A 123 -21.27 -3.50 -3.49
N TYR A 124 -20.34 -2.63 -3.10
CA TYR A 124 -20.61 -1.36 -2.44
C TYR A 124 -20.09 -0.27 -3.36
N LYS A 125 -21.02 0.52 -3.90
CA LYS A 125 -20.75 1.64 -4.81
C LYS A 125 -21.26 2.93 -4.18
N ASN A 126 -20.82 4.05 -4.75
CA ASN A 126 -21.38 5.35 -4.48
C ASN A 126 -22.78 5.43 -5.08
N ASP A 127 -23.71 5.77 -4.22
CA ASP A 127 -25.07 6.14 -4.56
C ASP A 127 -25.30 7.56 -4.04
N PRO A 128 -25.43 8.56 -4.92
CA PRO A 128 -25.68 9.95 -4.52
C PRO A 128 -26.94 10.14 -3.67
N ASP A 129 -27.91 9.22 -3.77
CA ASP A 129 -29.19 9.29 -3.06
C ASP A 129 -29.16 8.52 -1.72
N ASP A 130 -28.11 7.71 -1.46
CA ASP A 130 -27.90 7.04 -0.17
C ASP A 130 -26.63 7.57 0.54
N PRO A 131 -26.79 8.37 1.61
CA PRO A 131 -25.67 8.91 2.37
C PRO A 131 -24.87 7.83 3.12
N ASN A 132 -25.40 6.61 3.26
CA ASN A 132 -24.69 5.48 3.87
C ASN A 132 -23.98 4.60 2.83
N SER A 133 -23.99 4.97 1.54
CA SER A 133 -23.25 4.30 0.47
C SER A 133 -21.76 4.67 0.49
N LEU A 134 -20.95 4.11 -0.41
CA LEU A 134 -19.54 4.47 -0.52
C LEU A 134 -19.38 5.93 -0.99
N SER A 135 -18.40 6.69 -0.50
CA SER A 135 -18.28 8.11 -0.89
C SER A 135 -17.75 8.36 -2.30
N HIS A 136 -17.07 7.38 -2.92
CA HIS A 136 -16.49 7.44 -4.26
C HIS A 136 -16.06 6.04 -4.73
N ASN A 137 -16.25 5.69 -6.00
CA ASN A 137 -16.06 4.32 -6.50
C ASN A 137 -14.61 3.86 -6.63
N VAL A 138 -13.67 4.74 -6.99
CA VAL A 138 -12.26 4.37 -7.11
C VAL A 138 -11.64 4.14 -5.73
N ILE A 139 -11.45 2.87 -5.37
CA ILE A 139 -10.84 2.43 -4.11
C ILE A 139 -9.31 2.37 -4.27
N ARG A 140 -8.58 3.01 -3.35
CA ARG A 140 -7.11 3.05 -3.37
C ARG A 140 -6.45 2.24 -2.26
N SER A 141 -7.09 2.16 -1.10
CA SER A 141 -6.56 1.42 0.04
C SER A 141 -7.70 0.88 0.89
N ILE A 142 -7.46 -0.28 1.49
CA ILE A 142 -8.32 -0.92 2.48
C ILE A 142 -7.44 -1.24 3.67
N TYR A 143 -7.88 -0.85 4.86
CA TYR A 143 -7.16 -1.08 6.11
C TYR A 143 -8.13 -1.45 7.22
N GLU A 144 -7.89 -2.55 7.92
CA GLU A 144 -8.64 -2.90 9.13
C GLU A 144 -7.89 -2.42 10.36
N ASP A 145 -8.58 -1.66 11.21
CA ASP A 145 -8.01 -1.25 12.49
C ASP A 145 -8.11 -2.36 13.55
N GLN A 146 -7.42 -2.16 14.68
CA GLN A 146 -7.44 -3.10 15.81
C GLN A 146 -8.82 -3.46 16.38
N SER A 147 -9.88 -2.68 16.10
CA SER A 147 -11.24 -2.97 16.53
C SER A 147 -12.11 -3.66 15.47
N GLY A 148 -11.54 -3.99 14.31
CA GLY A 148 -12.24 -4.67 13.21
C GLY A 148 -13.03 -3.74 12.29
N VAL A 149 -12.79 -2.43 12.35
CA VAL A 149 -13.42 -1.48 11.44
C VAL A 149 -12.56 -1.31 10.19
N LEU A 150 -13.20 -1.34 9.03
CA LEU A 150 -12.53 -1.12 7.75
C LEU A 150 -12.48 0.37 7.42
N TRP A 151 -11.30 0.82 7.02
CA TRP A 151 -10.99 2.16 6.56
C TRP A 151 -10.62 2.11 5.09
N ILE A 152 -11.40 2.81 4.27
CA ILE A 152 -11.31 2.74 2.81
C ILE A 152 -10.92 4.12 2.30
N GLY A 153 -9.69 4.21 1.78
CA GLY A 153 -9.19 5.41 1.13
C GLY A 153 -9.65 5.44 -0.33
N THR A 154 -10.20 6.57 -0.76
CA THR A 154 -10.68 6.76 -2.14
C THR A 154 -9.87 7.81 -2.88
N TRP A 155 -9.95 7.79 -4.21
CA TRP A 155 -9.23 8.74 -5.07
C TRP A 155 -9.77 10.18 -4.97
N GLY A 156 -11.03 10.38 -4.60
CA GLY A 156 -11.63 11.73 -4.50
C GLY A 156 -12.81 11.89 -3.55
N GLY A 157 -13.23 10.84 -2.85
CA GLY A 157 -14.34 10.87 -1.90
C GLY A 157 -13.91 10.98 -0.43
N GLY A 158 -12.62 11.18 -0.16
CA GLY A 158 -12.05 11.16 1.18
C GLY A 158 -11.87 9.75 1.74
N LEU A 159 -12.02 9.65 3.05
CA LEU A 159 -11.87 8.43 3.83
C LEU A 159 -13.24 7.89 4.21
N ASN A 160 -13.50 6.61 3.98
CA ASN A 160 -14.70 5.96 4.46
C ASN A 160 -14.37 5.08 5.65
N ARG A 161 -15.17 5.18 6.70
CA ARG A 161 -15.21 4.23 7.79
C ARG A 161 -16.38 3.30 7.58
N PHE A 162 -16.09 2.02 7.53
CA PHE A 162 -17.04 1.00 7.17
C PHE A 162 -17.17 -0.03 8.29
N GLU A 163 -18.31 0.01 8.97
CA GLU A 163 -18.66 -0.98 9.98
C GLU A 163 -19.35 -2.17 9.31
N THR A 164 -18.69 -3.32 9.31
CA THR A 164 -19.27 -4.55 8.80
C THR A 164 -20.12 -5.18 9.90
N ARG A 165 -21.45 -5.19 9.74
CA ARG A 165 -22.27 -6.14 10.50
C ARG A 165 -22.19 -7.47 9.76
N LEU A 166 -21.37 -8.38 10.28
CA LEU A 166 -21.25 -9.75 9.77
C LEU A 166 -22.67 -10.28 9.52
N ASN A 167 -23.00 -10.48 8.24
CA ASN A 167 -24.20 -11.13 7.71
C ASN A 167 -25.42 -10.30 7.26
N ARG A 168 -25.37 -8.97 7.09
CA ARG A 168 -26.47 -8.24 6.39
C ARG A 168 -26.01 -7.08 5.48
N ARG A 169 -26.53 -7.06 4.24
CA ARG A 169 -26.45 -5.90 3.31
C ARG A 169 -27.05 -4.65 3.95
N ASP A 170 -28.23 -4.80 4.57
CA ASP A 170 -29.03 -3.69 5.14
C ASP A 170 -28.54 -3.20 6.51
N GLY A 171 -27.38 -3.64 6.99
CA GLY A 171 -26.82 -3.26 8.29
C GLY A 171 -25.41 -2.72 8.24
N SER A 172 -24.81 -2.64 7.05
CA SER A 172 -23.46 -2.10 6.88
C SER A 172 -23.56 -0.60 6.63
N THR A 173 -22.84 0.21 7.39
CA THR A 173 -22.95 1.67 7.32
C THR A 173 -21.60 2.27 6.97
N PHE A 174 -21.59 3.15 5.96
CA PHE A 174 -20.45 3.97 5.65
C PHE A 174 -20.59 5.32 6.34
N THR A 175 -19.56 5.73 7.06
CA THR A 175 -19.39 7.11 7.52
C THR A 175 -18.29 7.75 6.71
N HIS A 176 -18.57 8.91 6.11
CA HIS A 176 -17.60 9.59 5.24
C HIS A 176 -16.87 10.68 6.00
N TYR A 177 -15.56 10.76 5.78
CA TYR A 177 -14.72 11.86 6.21
C TYR A 177 -14.16 12.55 4.98
N LYS A 178 -14.73 13.72 4.68
CA LYS A 178 -14.35 14.58 3.55
C LYS A 178 -13.72 15.86 4.08
N ARG A 179 -13.05 16.57 3.19
CA ARG A 179 -12.64 17.96 3.39
C ARG A 179 -13.88 18.84 3.42
N ASP A 180 -13.99 19.58 4.50
CA ASP A 180 -14.97 20.63 4.71
C ASP A 180 -14.21 21.94 5.01
N PRO A 181 -14.25 22.93 4.10
CA PRO A 181 -13.57 24.22 4.28
C PRO A 181 -13.98 24.95 5.57
N ASP A 182 -15.20 24.73 6.05
CA ASP A 182 -15.78 25.45 7.18
C ASP A 182 -15.54 24.70 8.52
N ASN A 183 -15.00 23.49 8.44
CA ASN A 183 -14.68 22.67 9.61
C ASN A 183 -13.19 22.30 9.63
N SER A 184 -12.43 22.98 10.48
CA SER A 184 -10.99 22.73 10.67
C SER A 184 -10.66 21.35 11.23
N ASN A 185 -11.64 20.59 11.72
CA ASN A 185 -11.47 19.22 12.19
C ASN A 185 -11.87 18.16 11.15
N SER A 186 -12.21 18.56 9.92
CA SER A 186 -12.51 17.67 8.79
C SER A 186 -11.24 17.10 8.15
N LEU A 187 -11.31 16.27 7.11
CA LEU A 187 -10.09 15.76 6.45
C LEU A 187 -9.37 16.89 5.69
N SER A 188 -8.03 16.92 5.67
CA SER A 188 -7.32 18.02 4.99
C SER A 188 -7.48 18.01 3.46
N HIS A 189 -7.67 16.84 2.84
CA HIS A 189 -7.94 16.69 1.41
C HIS A 189 -8.71 15.39 1.10
N ASN A 190 -9.49 15.36 0.02
CA ASN A 190 -10.34 14.22 -0.35
C ASN A 190 -9.61 13.08 -1.07
N MET A 191 -8.38 13.29 -1.49
CA MET A 191 -7.55 12.28 -2.15
C MET A 191 -6.65 11.64 -1.09
N VAL A 192 -7.00 10.43 -0.66
CA VAL A 192 -6.28 9.67 0.37
C VAL A 192 -5.24 8.78 -0.29
N ARG A 193 -3.98 8.91 0.13
CA ARG A 193 -2.82 8.19 -0.42
C ARG A 193 -2.39 7.02 0.45
N SER A 194 -2.38 7.21 1.77
CA SER A 194 -1.96 6.20 2.73
C SER A 194 -2.79 6.26 4.01
N ILE A 195 -2.96 5.10 4.62
CA ILE A 195 -3.63 4.91 5.91
C ILE A 195 -2.68 4.06 6.75
N TYR A 196 -2.37 4.53 7.97
CA TYR A 196 -1.47 3.82 8.88
C TYR A 196 -2.00 3.93 10.31
N GLN A 197 -2.04 2.81 11.04
CA GLN A 197 -2.30 2.84 12.47
C GLN A 197 -0.99 2.71 13.22
N ASP A 198 -0.72 3.65 14.11
CA ASP A 198 0.45 3.56 14.99
C ASP A 198 0.23 2.55 16.13
N GLN A 199 1.31 2.20 16.83
CA GLN A 199 1.33 1.26 17.94
C GLN A 199 0.41 1.68 19.10
N SER A 200 0.09 2.98 19.21
CA SER A 200 -0.86 3.51 20.22
C SER A 200 -2.33 3.43 19.78
N GLY A 201 -2.58 2.95 18.55
CA GLY A 201 -3.90 2.77 17.98
C GLY A 201 -4.46 4.02 17.27
N VAL A 202 -3.66 5.08 17.13
CA VAL A 202 -4.04 6.30 16.41
C VAL A 202 -3.92 6.07 14.91
N LEU A 203 -4.91 6.54 14.15
CA LEU A 203 -4.90 6.48 12.69
C LEU A 203 -4.28 7.75 12.10
N TRP A 204 -3.36 7.54 11.18
CA TRP A 204 -2.66 8.56 10.41
C TRP A 204 -3.04 8.42 8.94
N ILE A 205 -3.49 9.52 8.34
CA ILE A 205 -4.00 9.56 6.97
C ILE A 205 -3.15 10.52 6.16
N GLY A 206 -2.44 9.98 5.17
CA GLY A 206 -1.69 10.74 4.19
C GLY A 206 -2.59 11.18 3.05
N THR A 207 -2.55 12.46 2.71
CA THR A 207 -3.38 13.04 1.64
C THR A 207 -2.53 13.94 0.72
N GLU A 208 -3.14 14.48 -0.34
CA GLU A 208 -2.50 15.50 -1.19
C GLU A 208 -2.25 16.84 -0.48
N ASP A 209 -2.94 17.12 0.64
CA ASP A 209 -2.77 18.36 1.41
C ASP A 209 -2.48 18.10 2.89
N GLY A 210 -1.46 17.25 3.13
CA GLY A 210 -0.84 17.05 4.43
C GLY A 210 -1.19 15.73 5.11
N LEU A 211 -0.65 15.60 6.31
CA LEU A 211 -0.85 14.46 7.21
C LEU A 211 -2.00 14.75 8.18
N ASN A 212 -2.89 13.78 8.38
CA ASN A 212 -4.01 13.91 9.31
C ASN A 212 -3.87 12.90 10.43
N LYS A 213 -3.95 13.37 11.68
CA LYS A 213 -4.15 12.51 12.85
C LYS A 213 -5.64 12.39 13.14
N CYS A 214 -6.18 11.18 13.09
CA CYS A 214 -7.57 10.90 13.40
C CYS A 214 -7.73 10.46 14.87
N ASP A 215 -8.39 11.29 15.68
CA ASP A 215 -8.90 10.86 16.99
C ASP A 215 -10.22 10.11 16.76
N ARG A 216 -10.15 8.78 16.76
CA ARG A 216 -11.27 7.88 16.49
C ARG A 216 -12.45 8.05 17.44
N LYS A 217 -12.21 8.46 18.70
CA LYS A 217 -13.27 8.59 19.71
C LYS A 217 -14.09 9.87 19.52
N LYS A 218 -13.44 10.93 19.03
CA LYS A 218 -14.04 12.27 18.89
C LYS A 218 -14.37 12.61 17.44
N THR A 219 -13.94 11.78 16.50
CA THR A 219 -14.13 12.00 15.07
C THR A 219 -13.54 13.32 14.62
N LYS A 220 -12.33 13.62 15.11
CA LYS A 220 -11.61 14.87 14.82
C LYS A 220 -10.30 14.58 14.11
N PHE A 221 -10.05 15.32 13.04
CA PHE A 221 -8.78 15.31 12.33
C PHE A 221 -7.95 16.51 12.76
N THR A 222 -6.73 16.26 13.20
CA THR A 222 -5.71 17.31 13.37
C THR A 222 -4.80 17.30 12.16
N HIS A 223 -4.67 18.44 11.48
CA HIS A 223 -3.83 18.56 10.29
C HIS A 223 -2.40 18.92 10.66
N TYR A 224 -1.45 18.28 9.98
CA TYR A 224 -0.06 18.69 9.91
C TYR A 224 0.23 19.01 8.45
N LYS A 225 0.21 20.31 8.13
CA LYS A 225 0.38 20.84 6.78
C LYS A 225 1.77 21.41 6.58
N ASN A 226 2.08 21.68 5.31
CA ASN A 226 3.21 22.50 4.96
C ASN A 226 2.95 23.97 5.32
N ALA A 227 3.77 24.50 6.22
CA ALA A 227 3.81 25.91 6.57
C ALA A 227 5.24 26.41 6.30
N PRO A 228 5.49 27.05 5.14
CA PRO A 228 6.84 27.48 4.73
C PRO A 228 7.56 28.34 5.76
N ASP A 229 6.83 29.13 6.54
CA ASP A 229 7.38 30.01 7.59
C ASP A 229 7.64 29.29 8.92
N ASN A 230 7.27 28.01 9.03
CA ASN A 230 7.48 27.19 10.21
C ASN A 230 8.41 26.00 9.89
N PRO A 231 9.70 26.05 10.29
CA PRO A 231 10.66 24.98 10.03
C PRO A 231 10.31 23.67 10.77
N ASN A 232 9.45 23.73 11.79
CA ASN A 232 9.00 22.54 12.51
C ASN A 232 7.74 21.91 11.89
N SER A 233 7.26 22.40 10.73
CA SER A 233 6.09 21.84 10.03
C SER A 233 6.47 20.79 8.99
N LEU A 234 5.48 20.11 8.42
CA LEU A 234 5.71 19.20 7.29
C LEU A 234 6.30 20.00 6.11
N ASN A 235 7.28 19.50 5.37
CA ASN A 235 7.94 20.33 4.35
C ASN A 235 7.31 20.25 2.93
N ASN A 236 6.29 19.41 2.75
CA ASN A 236 5.59 19.21 1.48
C ASN A 236 4.18 18.64 1.75
N SER A 237 3.20 19.07 0.96
CA SER A 237 1.80 18.72 1.17
C SER A 237 1.44 17.29 0.78
N VAL A 238 2.09 16.71 -0.23
CA VAL A 238 1.70 15.41 -0.77
C VAL A 238 2.36 14.30 0.05
N VAL A 239 1.59 13.73 0.99
CA VAL A 239 2.03 12.62 1.85
C VAL A 239 1.79 11.30 1.15
N TRP A 240 2.86 10.59 0.81
CA TRP A 240 2.79 9.34 0.07
C TRP A 240 2.82 8.12 0.99
N SER A 241 3.82 8.03 1.86
CA SER A 241 4.03 6.90 2.77
C SER A 241 4.15 7.37 4.22
N ILE A 242 3.68 6.52 5.13
CA ILE A 242 3.73 6.73 6.58
C ILE A 242 4.25 5.43 7.20
N PHE A 243 5.23 5.55 8.07
CA PHE A 243 5.82 4.43 8.78
C PHE A 243 6.13 4.85 10.22
N GLU A 244 5.95 3.96 11.18
CA GLU A 244 6.41 4.15 12.56
C GLU A 244 7.57 3.20 12.83
N ASP A 245 8.70 3.74 13.27
CA ASP A 245 9.83 2.91 13.69
C ASP A 245 9.62 2.32 15.09
N ARG A 246 10.48 1.39 15.48
CA ARG A 246 10.45 0.74 16.81
C ARG A 246 10.62 1.72 17.97
N SER A 247 11.18 2.90 17.75
CA SER A 247 11.31 3.95 18.78
C SER A 247 10.01 4.74 18.97
N GLY A 248 9.01 4.53 18.11
CA GLY A 248 7.76 5.28 18.08
C GLY A 248 7.90 6.63 17.38
N MET A 249 8.89 6.80 16.51
CA MET A 249 9.00 7.97 15.64
C MET A 249 8.21 7.73 14.36
N LEU A 250 7.47 8.74 13.91
CA LEU A 250 6.82 8.66 12.59
C LEU A 250 7.76 9.16 11.50
N TRP A 251 7.81 8.42 10.41
CA TRP A 251 8.52 8.74 9.20
C TRP A 251 7.52 8.93 8.07
N ILE A 252 7.62 10.06 7.38
CA ILE A 252 6.67 10.51 6.37
C ILE A 252 7.42 10.73 5.07
N GLY A 253 7.13 9.89 4.09
CA GLY A 253 7.61 10.04 2.73
C GLY A 253 6.69 10.96 1.94
N THR A 254 7.26 11.96 1.27
CA THR A 254 6.50 12.93 0.49
C THR A 254 6.82 12.86 -1.00
N TRP A 255 5.90 13.35 -1.84
CA TRP A 255 6.13 13.48 -3.28
C TRP A 255 6.79 14.83 -3.59
N GLY A 256 8.10 14.92 -3.36
CA GLY A 256 8.92 16.08 -3.73
C GLY A 256 9.50 16.88 -2.55
N GLY A 257 9.15 16.55 -1.31
CA GLY A 257 9.75 17.14 -0.10
C GLY A 257 10.82 16.28 0.57
N GLY A 258 11.07 15.08 0.08
CA GLY A 258 11.94 14.10 0.73
C GLY A 258 11.28 13.41 1.91
N LEU A 259 12.09 13.08 2.92
CA LEU A 259 11.69 12.33 4.11
C LEU A 259 11.52 13.28 5.29
N ASN A 260 10.42 13.14 6.02
CA ASN A 260 10.17 13.91 7.23
C ASN A 260 10.10 12.95 8.42
N ARG A 261 10.87 13.23 9.48
CA ARG A 261 10.79 12.52 10.76
C ARG A 261 10.00 13.37 11.74
N PHE A 262 8.97 12.81 12.35
CA PHE A 262 8.01 13.54 13.17
C PHE A 262 7.99 13.07 14.61
N ASP A 263 8.56 13.91 15.49
CA ASP A 263 8.43 13.73 16.94
C ASP A 263 7.02 14.18 17.35
N ARG A 264 6.16 13.20 17.59
CA ARG A 264 4.76 13.43 17.99
C ARG A 264 4.61 14.11 19.35
N LYS A 265 5.58 13.95 20.26
CA LYS A 265 5.53 14.54 21.62
C LYS A 265 5.84 16.02 21.55
N GLN A 266 6.90 16.37 20.81
CA GLN A 266 7.33 17.76 20.64
C GLN A 266 6.56 18.48 19.52
N LYS A 267 5.90 17.72 18.65
CA LYS A 267 5.26 18.19 17.40
C LYS A 267 6.25 18.86 16.46
N ILE A 268 7.45 18.30 16.35
CA ILE A 268 8.53 18.83 15.51
C ILE A 268 8.78 17.87 14.35
N PHE A 269 8.81 18.43 13.15
CA PHE A 269 9.28 17.75 11.95
C PHE A 269 10.76 18.06 11.72
N THR A 270 11.59 17.02 11.59
CA THR A 270 12.95 17.10 11.06
C THR A 270 12.92 16.68 9.59
N HIS A 271 13.55 17.46 8.71
CA HIS A 271 13.51 17.24 7.27
C HIS A 271 14.81 16.67 6.74
N PHE A 272 14.72 15.65 5.89
CA PHE A 272 15.83 15.10 5.14
C PHE A 272 15.53 15.24 3.65
N LYS A 273 16.28 16.11 2.98
CA LYS A 273 16.12 16.45 1.56
C LYS A 273 17.35 16.07 0.78
N HIS A 274 17.15 15.88 -0.51
CA HIS A 274 18.25 15.79 -1.46
C HIS A 274 18.98 17.11 -1.58
N ASN A 275 20.29 17.06 -1.37
CA ASN A 275 21.21 18.16 -1.61
C ASN A 275 22.28 17.69 -2.63
N PRO A 276 22.27 18.22 -3.87
CA PRO A 276 23.24 17.86 -4.91
C PRO A 276 24.71 18.06 -4.52
N THR A 277 25.02 18.91 -3.55
CA THR A 277 26.40 19.17 -3.10
C THR A 277 26.79 18.34 -1.88
N ASN A 278 25.87 17.57 -1.29
CA ASN A 278 26.15 16.69 -0.15
C ASN A 278 25.83 15.23 -0.53
N PRO A 279 26.84 14.39 -0.78
CA PRO A 279 26.63 13.00 -1.18
C PRO A 279 25.99 12.16 -0.06
N TYR A 280 26.02 12.63 1.19
CA TYR A 280 25.43 11.97 2.36
C TYR A 280 24.00 12.42 2.66
N SER A 281 23.44 13.32 1.85
CA SER A 281 22.02 13.71 1.94
C SER A 281 21.11 12.66 1.29
N LEU A 282 19.79 12.78 1.41
CA LEU A 282 18.86 11.87 0.74
C LEU A 282 19.09 11.85 -0.79
N SER A 283 18.97 10.71 -1.47
CA SER A 283 19.32 10.63 -2.89
C SER A 283 18.29 11.22 -3.87
N ASP A 284 17.02 11.34 -3.48
CA ASP A 284 15.93 11.95 -4.27
C ASP A 284 14.77 12.38 -3.35
N ASN A 285 14.02 13.41 -3.74
CA ASN A 285 12.98 14.00 -2.91
C ASN A 285 11.59 13.35 -3.06
N VAL A 286 11.43 12.36 -3.93
CA VAL A 286 10.20 11.57 -4.02
C VAL A 286 10.41 10.25 -3.31
N VAL A 287 9.82 10.12 -2.12
CA VAL A 287 9.93 8.92 -1.28
C VAL A 287 8.69 8.05 -1.46
N TRP A 288 8.89 6.82 -1.95
CA TRP A 288 7.80 5.87 -2.19
C TRP A 288 7.57 4.93 -1.01
N SER A 289 8.65 4.41 -0.42
CA SER A 289 8.57 3.39 0.62
C SER A 289 9.60 3.66 1.73
N ILE A 290 9.23 3.26 2.94
CA ILE A 290 10.03 3.36 4.15
C ILE A 290 9.88 2.01 4.86
N TYR A 291 11.00 1.43 5.29
CA TYR A 291 11.02 0.15 5.96
C TYR A 291 12.11 0.12 7.03
N GLU A 292 11.83 -0.46 8.19
CA GLU A 292 12.84 -0.74 9.21
C GLU A 292 13.08 -2.25 9.27
N ASP A 293 14.33 -2.66 9.02
CA ASP A 293 14.72 -4.07 9.05
C ASP A 293 14.81 -4.64 10.48
N ARG A 294 15.06 -5.95 10.59
CA ARG A 294 15.17 -6.62 11.89
C ARG A 294 16.33 -6.13 12.75
N SER A 295 17.41 -5.68 12.13
CA SER A 295 18.59 -5.09 12.78
C SER A 295 18.35 -3.66 13.28
N GLY A 296 17.25 -3.02 12.87
CA GLY A 296 16.91 -1.63 13.18
C GLY A 296 17.41 -0.63 12.13
N GLY A 297 17.92 -1.10 10.99
CA GLY A 297 18.29 -0.28 9.85
C GLY A 297 17.06 0.29 9.15
N LEU A 298 17.04 1.61 8.93
CA LEU A 298 15.93 2.27 8.25
C LEU A 298 16.27 2.49 6.77
N TRP A 299 15.42 1.96 5.89
CA TRP A 299 15.59 1.93 4.44
C TRP A 299 14.53 2.76 3.74
N ILE A 300 14.95 3.53 2.73
CA ILE A 300 14.10 4.49 2.02
C ILE A 300 14.22 4.28 0.52
N GLY A 301 13.10 3.88 -0.09
CA GLY A 301 12.96 3.72 -1.53
C GLY A 301 12.51 5.01 -2.20
N THR A 302 13.26 5.47 -3.20
CA THR A 302 13.01 6.75 -3.88
C THR A 302 12.71 6.58 -5.37
N ARG A 303 12.18 7.62 -6.03
CA ARG A 303 11.76 7.54 -7.45
C ARG A 303 12.91 7.47 -8.44
N LYS A 304 14.00 8.19 -8.19
CA LYS A 304 15.15 8.29 -9.12
C LYS A 304 16.50 8.10 -8.43
N GLY A 305 16.52 8.07 -7.10
CA GLY A 305 17.75 8.04 -6.32
C GLY A 305 18.14 6.65 -5.82
N GLY A 306 17.38 5.61 -6.16
CA GLY A 306 17.61 4.25 -5.68
C GLY A 306 17.14 4.03 -4.24
N LEU A 307 17.85 3.15 -3.55
CA LEU A 307 17.63 2.79 -2.16
C LEU A 307 18.58 3.59 -1.26
N ASN A 308 18.09 4.06 -0.12
CA ASN A 308 18.92 4.76 0.87
C ASN A 308 18.86 4.01 2.20
N LYS A 309 20.01 3.78 2.85
CA LYS A 309 20.11 3.37 4.25
C LYS A 309 20.33 4.61 5.10
N PHE A 310 19.42 4.90 6.01
CA PHE A 310 19.56 5.99 6.97
C PHE A 310 20.48 5.55 8.11
N VAL A 311 21.51 6.35 8.36
CA VAL A 311 22.43 6.17 9.48
C VAL A 311 22.19 7.33 10.45
N PRO A 312 21.68 7.07 11.66
CA PRO A 312 21.42 8.12 12.63
C PRO A 312 22.72 8.80 13.08
N SER A 313 22.61 10.04 13.54
CA SER A 313 23.72 10.72 14.21
C SER A 313 24.09 10.00 15.51
N GLU A 314 25.37 9.85 15.77
CA GLU A 314 25.84 9.43 17.09
C GLU A 314 25.74 10.60 18.11
N ASN A 315 25.91 10.30 19.40
CA ASN A 315 25.90 11.31 20.47
C ASN A 315 27.15 12.21 20.46
N ASP A 316 27.94 12.19 19.38
CA ASP A 316 29.18 12.93 19.17
C ASP A 316 28.99 14.26 18.43
N GLY A 317 27.75 14.59 18.04
CA GLY A 317 27.41 15.81 17.30
C GLY A 317 27.51 15.67 15.77
N SER A 318 27.75 14.46 15.25
CA SER A 318 27.63 14.16 13.83
C SER A 318 26.21 14.42 13.31
N SER A 319 26.07 14.75 12.03
CA SER A 319 24.76 14.79 11.37
C SER A 319 24.41 13.40 10.85
N PRO A 320 23.12 13.00 10.86
CA PRO A 320 22.72 11.75 10.24
C PRO A 320 23.02 11.78 8.74
N ILE A 321 23.35 10.61 8.19
CA ILE A 321 23.71 10.44 6.79
C ILE A 321 22.84 9.40 6.10
N PHE A 322 22.86 9.42 4.76
CA PHE A 322 22.23 8.43 3.91
C PHE A 322 23.28 7.75 3.05
N ILE A 323 23.37 6.43 3.14
CA ILE A 323 24.17 5.60 2.23
C ILE A 323 23.29 5.24 1.05
N HIS A 324 23.77 5.48 -0.17
CA HIS A 324 22.97 5.25 -1.39
C HIS A 324 23.38 3.96 -2.09
N TYR A 325 22.39 3.18 -2.49
CA TYR A 325 22.52 2.07 -3.41
C TYR A 325 21.75 2.44 -4.67
N LYS A 326 22.45 2.51 -5.80
CA LYS A 326 21.93 2.98 -7.09
C LYS A 326 22.24 1.96 -8.17
N ASN A 327 21.54 2.06 -9.29
CA ASN A 327 21.90 1.36 -10.51
C ASN A 327 23.20 1.94 -11.07
N ALA A 328 24.15 1.05 -11.29
CA ALA A 328 25.38 1.28 -12.01
C ALA A 328 25.42 0.26 -13.16
N PRO A 329 25.19 0.66 -14.42
CA PRO A 329 25.04 -0.27 -15.54
C PRO A 329 26.20 -1.26 -15.74
N ASP A 330 27.41 -0.87 -15.31
CA ASP A 330 28.62 -1.69 -15.43
C ASP A 330 28.88 -2.57 -14.19
N ASP A 331 28.06 -2.47 -13.14
CA ASP A 331 28.16 -3.27 -11.92
C ASP A 331 26.93 -4.19 -11.77
N PRO A 332 27.07 -5.50 -12.01
CA PRO A 332 25.97 -6.45 -11.90
C PRO A 332 25.47 -6.65 -10.45
N ASN A 333 26.20 -6.18 -9.44
CA ASN A 333 25.78 -6.23 -8.04
C ASN A 333 25.05 -4.95 -7.60
N SER A 334 24.89 -3.98 -8.50
CA SER A 334 24.14 -2.75 -8.24
C SER A 334 22.63 -2.95 -8.44
N LEU A 335 21.81 -1.98 -8.02
CA LEU A 335 20.36 -2.08 -8.23
C LEU A 335 20.04 -2.17 -9.73
N SER A 336 19.04 -2.96 -10.12
CA SER A 336 18.59 -3.05 -11.51
C SER A 336 17.90 -1.78 -12.02
N ASN A 337 17.33 -0.95 -11.13
CA ASN A 337 16.75 0.35 -11.47
C ASN A 337 16.67 1.25 -10.22
N ASN A 338 16.73 2.58 -10.42
CA ASN A 338 16.71 3.56 -9.34
C ASN A 338 15.31 3.93 -8.82
N ASN A 339 14.24 3.46 -9.46
CA ASN A 339 12.86 3.74 -9.05
C ASN A 339 12.34 2.67 -8.08
N VAL A 340 12.74 2.76 -6.81
CA VAL A 340 12.44 1.78 -5.77
C VAL A 340 11.03 2.01 -5.22
N ARG A 341 10.12 1.08 -5.50
CA ARG A 341 8.69 1.16 -5.15
C ARG A 341 8.34 0.48 -3.83
N SER A 342 9.02 -0.62 -3.50
CA SER A 342 8.74 -1.40 -2.31
C SER A 342 10.02 -2.02 -1.74
N ILE A 343 10.00 -2.24 -0.44
CA ILE A 343 11.07 -2.87 0.33
C ILE A 343 10.37 -3.88 1.25
N TYR A 344 10.90 -5.10 1.28
CA TYR A 344 10.40 -6.17 2.13
C TYR A 344 11.55 -7.00 2.64
N GLU A 345 11.58 -7.36 3.92
CA GLU A 345 12.58 -8.26 4.49
C GLU A 345 12.01 -9.67 4.64
N ASP A 346 12.76 -10.66 4.16
CA ASP A 346 12.39 -12.06 4.35
C ASP A 346 12.81 -12.62 5.72
N HIS A 347 12.50 -13.89 5.97
CA HIS A 347 12.80 -14.52 7.26
C HIS A 347 14.30 -14.74 7.51
N SER A 348 15.13 -14.71 6.47
CA SER A 348 16.59 -14.82 6.57
C SER A 348 17.29 -13.47 6.71
N GLY A 349 16.55 -12.36 6.69
CA GLY A 349 17.11 -11.01 6.78
C GLY A 349 17.52 -10.41 5.44
N MET A 350 17.20 -11.04 4.31
CA MET A 350 17.46 -10.43 3.01
C MET A 350 16.38 -9.41 2.67
N LEU A 351 16.81 -8.29 2.09
CA LEU A 351 15.90 -7.28 1.57
C LEU A 351 15.55 -7.59 0.12
N TRP A 352 14.26 -7.54 -0.17
CA TRP A 352 13.66 -7.67 -1.49
C TRP A 352 13.20 -6.29 -1.95
N ILE A 353 13.91 -5.74 -2.95
CA ILE A 353 13.75 -4.37 -3.43
C ILE A 353 13.00 -4.40 -4.75
N GLY A 354 11.72 -4.03 -4.72
CA GLY A 354 10.88 -3.92 -5.91
C GLY A 354 11.13 -2.60 -6.63
N THR A 355 11.50 -2.66 -7.90
CA THR A 355 11.79 -1.47 -8.72
C THR A 355 10.86 -1.38 -9.93
N HIS A 356 10.48 -0.16 -10.30
CA HIS A 356 9.69 0.07 -11.51
C HIS A 356 10.61 0.07 -12.73
N GLY A 357 10.41 -0.89 -13.63
CA GLY A 357 11.20 -1.07 -14.86
C GLY A 357 12.46 -1.93 -14.71
N GLY A 358 12.97 -2.16 -13.49
CA GLY A 358 14.12 -3.05 -13.23
C GLY A 358 13.75 -4.41 -12.61
N GLY A 359 12.47 -4.63 -12.28
CA GLY A 359 12.04 -5.83 -11.59
C GLY A 359 12.48 -5.86 -10.12
N LEU A 360 12.85 -7.04 -9.63
CA LEU A 360 13.11 -7.30 -8.22
C LEU A 360 14.60 -7.54 -7.97
N ASN A 361 15.15 -6.90 -6.93
CA ASN A 361 16.51 -7.13 -6.48
C ASN A 361 16.51 -7.86 -5.13
N ARG A 362 17.40 -8.84 -4.98
CA ARG A 362 17.73 -9.42 -3.67
C ARG A 362 18.97 -8.71 -3.15
N PHE A 363 18.89 -8.18 -1.94
CA PHE A 363 19.91 -7.32 -1.37
C PHE A 363 20.26 -7.81 0.05
N ASP A 364 21.53 -8.07 0.27
CA ASP A 364 22.08 -8.41 1.58
C ASP A 364 22.46 -7.10 2.30
N PRO A 365 21.85 -6.77 3.45
CA PRO A 365 22.15 -5.54 4.17
C PRO A 365 23.44 -5.55 5.00
N GLU A 366 24.10 -6.70 5.13
CA GLU A 366 25.34 -6.92 5.91
C GLU A 366 26.64 -6.92 5.09
#